data_AF-A0A842Q6M2-F1
#
_entry.id   AF-A0A842Q6M2-F1
#
_cell.length_a   1.000
_cell.length_b   1.000
_cell.length_c   1.000
_cell.angle_alpha   90.00
_cell.angle_beta   90.00
_cell.angle_gamma   90.00
#
_symmetry.space_group_name_H-M   'P 1'
#
loop_
_entity.id
_entity.type
_entity.pdbx_description
1 polymer ?
#
loop_
_entity_poly.entity_id
_entity_poly.type
_entity_poly.pdbx_seq_one_letter_code
_entity_poly.pdbx_strand_id
1 'polypeptide(L)'
;MRVISVEEGRPKIEATILQSGLLRGIEVTNIVTYSSIPREQGGAIYTEGKGVIMTKNSDDNNETATWTGQGIAHYSGQTRRDVGSIFCRTSSNGKLAFLNNMVGVFEYESEEHGTSKGKIWEWK
;
A
#
# COMPACT_ATOMS: atom_id res chain seq x y z
N MET A 1 -10.65 -6.23 10.19
CA MET A 1 -9.78 -7.35 9.77
C MET A 1 -10.59 -8.64 9.77
N ARG A 2 -10.28 -9.60 8.90
CA ARG A 2 -10.92 -10.92 8.86
C ARG A 2 -9.96 -12.01 8.37
N VAL A 3 -10.24 -13.25 8.74
CA VAL A 3 -9.56 -14.45 8.18
C VAL A 3 -10.24 -14.81 6.87
N ILE A 4 -9.46 -15.05 5.81
CA ILE A 4 -9.93 -15.42 4.47
C ILE A 4 -9.82 -16.93 4.25
N SER A 5 -8.69 -17.52 4.62
CA SER A 5 -8.44 -18.95 4.54
C SER A 5 -7.41 -19.38 5.59
N VAL A 6 -7.34 -20.68 5.85
CA VAL A 6 -6.27 -21.30 6.64
C VAL A 6 -5.75 -22.49 5.84
N GLU A 7 -4.48 -22.44 5.43
CA GLU A 7 -3.83 -23.47 4.62
C GLU A 7 -2.60 -23.96 5.38
N GLU A 8 -2.56 -25.26 5.69
CA GLU A 8 -1.46 -25.88 6.46
C GLU A 8 -1.18 -25.15 7.80
N GLY A 9 -2.25 -24.71 8.47
CA GLY A 9 -2.14 -23.95 9.73
C GLY A 9 -1.74 -22.48 9.57
N ARG A 10 -1.61 -21.97 8.33
CA ARG A 10 -1.25 -20.57 8.04
C ARG A 10 -2.48 -19.76 7.67
N PRO A 11 -2.87 -18.74 8.46
CA PRO A 11 -4.01 -17.90 8.12
C PRO A 11 -3.64 -16.88 7.06
N LYS A 12 -4.46 -16.77 6.01
CA LYS A 12 -4.51 -15.57 5.14
C LYS A 12 -5.43 -14.55 5.81
N ILE A 13 -4.87 -13.44 6.24
CA ILE A 13 -5.60 -12.36 6.93
C ILE A 13 -5.80 -11.20 5.97
N GLU A 14 -7.01 -10.64 5.89
CA GLU A 14 -7.32 -9.43 5.13
C GLU A 14 -7.68 -8.27 6.07
N ALA A 15 -7.17 -7.09 5.74
CA ALA A 15 -7.50 -5.85 6.40
C ALA A 15 -7.69 -4.72 5.39
N THR A 16 -8.56 -3.78 5.74
CA THR A 16 -8.73 -2.51 5.04
C THR A 16 -8.39 -1.39 5.99
N ILE A 17 -7.56 -0.46 5.54
CA ILE A 17 -7.20 0.75 6.30
C ILE A 17 -7.40 1.98 5.42
N LEU A 18 -7.64 3.11 6.10
CA LEU A 18 -7.64 4.42 5.50
C LEU A 18 -6.40 5.16 5.98
N GLN A 19 -5.63 5.68 5.04
CA GLN A 19 -4.42 6.44 5.29
C GLN A 19 -4.57 7.84 4.73
N SER A 20 -3.84 8.79 5.30
CA SER A 20 -3.64 10.09 4.67
C SER A 20 -2.20 10.54 4.79
N GLY A 21 -1.74 11.31 3.82
CA GLY A 21 -0.39 11.84 3.80
C GLY A 21 -0.11 12.68 2.58
N LEU A 22 1.18 12.87 2.30
CA LEU A 22 1.67 13.62 1.17
C LEU A 22 2.26 12.67 0.13
N LEU A 23 1.80 12.76 -1.11
CA LEU A 23 2.38 12.07 -2.26
C LEU A 23 3.00 13.09 -3.20
N ARG A 24 4.33 13.15 -3.26
CA ARG A 24 5.08 14.21 -3.98
C ARG A 24 4.60 15.63 -3.61
N GLY A 25 4.25 15.86 -2.34
CA GLY A 25 3.74 17.14 -1.83
C GLY A 25 2.23 17.37 -2.03
N ILE A 26 1.52 16.44 -2.67
CA ILE A 26 0.06 16.49 -2.84
C ILE A 26 -0.60 15.82 -1.64
N GLU A 27 -1.50 16.52 -0.95
CA GLU A 27 -2.31 15.90 0.10
C GLU A 27 -3.26 14.86 -0.50
N VAL A 28 -3.21 13.63 0.03
CA VAL A 28 -4.02 12.52 -0.45
C VAL A 28 -4.60 11.71 0.71
N THR A 29 -5.72 11.05 0.45
CA THR A 29 -6.14 9.85 1.17
C THR A 29 -5.83 8.61 0.33
N ASN A 30 -5.61 7.49 1.00
CA ASN A 30 -5.46 6.19 0.38
C ASN A 30 -6.31 5.18 1.16
N ILE A 31 -7.32 4.61 0.52
CA ILE A 31 -8.01 3.43 1.05
C ILE A 31 -7.35 2.20 0.45
N VAL A 32 -6.89 1.29 1.30
CA VAL A 32 -6.17 0.09 0.88
C VAL A 32 -6.78 -1.13 1.53
N THR A 33 -6.98 -2.17 0.72
CA THR A 33 -7.26 -3.52 1.18
C THR A 33 -6.07 -4.40 0.85
N TYR A 34 -5.53 -5.07 1.87
CA TYR A 34 -4.38 -5.95 1.71
C TYR A 34 -4.60 -7.28 2.43
N SER A 35 -3.93 -8.30 1.92
CA SER A 35 -3.81 -9.61 2.57
C SER A 35 -2.39 -9.86 3.06
N SER A 36 -2.26 -10.61 4.15
CA SER A 36 -1.00 -11.04 4.74
C SER A 36 -1.00 -12.55 4.90
N ILE A 37 0.05 -13.21 4.41
CA ILE A 37 0.25 -14.66 4.43
C ILE A 37 1.62 -14.96 5.04
N PRO A 38 1.71 -15.48 6.28
CA PRO A 38 2.97 -15.88 6.89
C PRO A 38 3.67 -16.99 6.08
N ARG A 39 4.99 -16.89 5.90
CA ARG A 39 5.82 -17.95 5.29
C ARG A 39 6.42 -18.85 6.36
N GLU A 40 6.71 -20.10 5.99
CA GLU A 40 7.14 -21.17 6.92
C GLU A 40 8.51 -20.94 7.57
N GLN A 41 9.37 -20.08 7.00
CA GLN A 41 10.74 -19.88 7.48
C GLN A 41 11.14 -18.40 7.44
N GLY A 42 11.83 -17.93 8.48
CA GLY A 42 12.44 -16.59 8.53
C GLY A 42 11.52 -15.43 8.88
N GLY A 43 10.28 -15.71 9.33
CA GLY A 43 9.34 -14.66 9.79
C GLY A 43 8.86 -13.71 8.70
N ALA A 44 9.12 -14.03 7.42
CA ALA A 44 8.67 -13.27 6.28
C ALA A 44 7.15 -13.42 6.10
N ILE A 45 6.49 -12.34 5.68
CA ILE A 45 5.06 -12.32 5.40
C ILE A 45 4.88 -11.88 3.95
N TYR A 46 4.26 -12.71 3.13
CA TYR A 46 3.87 -12.29 1.80
C TYR A 46 2.62 -11.40 1.86
N THR A 47 2.62 -10.33 1.08
CA THR A 47 1.53 -9.37 1.05
C THR A 47 1.05 -9.10 -0.36
N GLU A 48 -0.26 -8.91 -0.49
CA GLU A 48 -0.91 -8.48 -1.72
C GLU A 48 -1.87 -7.35 -1.37
N GLY A 49 -1.83 -6.26 -2.12
CA GLY A 49 -2.61 -5.07 -1.82
C GLY A 49 -3.25 -4.47 -3.06
N LYS A 50 -4.34 -3.77 -2.85
CA LYS A 50 -4.96 -2.88 -3.82
C LYS A 50 -5.53 -1.66 -3.11
N GLY A 51 -5.47 -0.52 -3.76
CA GLY A 51 -5.96 0.70 -3.15
C GLY A 51 -6.37 1.78 -4.14
N VAL A 52 -6.99 2.81 -3.58
CA VAL A 52 -7.43 4.01 -4.29
C VAL A 52 -6.86 5.22 -3.56
N ILE A 53 -6.03 5.97 -4.28
CA ILE A 53 -5.47 7.25 -3.88
C ILE A 53 -6.42 8.34 -4.37
N MET A 54 -6.79 9.27 -3.49
CA MET A 54 -7.65 10.41 -3.81
C MET A 54 -7.00 11.70 -3.31
N THR A 55 -7.00 12.76 -4.12
CA THR A 55 -6.54 14.07 -3.65
C THR A 55 -7.44 14.61 -2.55
N LYS A 56 -6.87 15.12 -1.46
CA LYS A 56 -7.59 15.97 -0.52
C LYS A 56 -7.60 17.39 -1.10
N ASN A 57 -8.67 17.80 -1.75
CA ASN A 57 -8.85 19.20 -2.15
C ASN A 57 -10.29 19.63 -1.86
N SER A 58 -10.46 20.91 -1.54
CA SER A 58 -11.73 21.57 -1.23
C SER A 58 -12.55 21.98 -2.47
N ASP A 59 -11.96 21.84 -3.66
CA ASP A 59 -12.59 22.21 -4.94
C ASP A 59 -13.06 20.95 -5.68
N ASP A 60 -14.13 21.08 -6.48
CA ASP A 60 -14.89 19.99 -7.15
C ASP A 60 -14.09 19.02 -8.05
N ASN A 61 -12.77 19.19 -8.20
CA ASN A 61 -11.90 18.33 -9.00
C ASN A 61 -11.12 17.35 -8.13
N ASN A 62 -11.83 16.43 -7.47
CA ASN A 62 -11.20 15.29 -6.80
C ASN A 62 -10.62 14.33 -7.85
N GLU A 63 -9.30 14.19 -7.86
CA GLU A 63 -8.61 13.24 -8.72
C GLU A 63 -8.42 11.90 -8.01
N THR A 64 -8.44 10.81 -8.78
CA THR A 64 -8.24 9.46 -8.25
C THR A 64 -7.17 8.71 -9.02
N ALA A 65 -6.45 7.83 -8.34
CA ALA A 65 -5.57 6.83 -8.93
C ALA A 65 -5.77 5.50 -8.22
N THR A 66 -5.69 4.40 -8.95
CA THR A 66 -5.74 3.05 -8.38
C THR A 66 -4.37 2.41 -8.44
N TRP A 67 -4.16 1.45 -7.55
CA TRP A 67 -2.95 0.65 -7.57
C TRP A 67 -3.20 -0.79 -7.13
N THR A 68 -2.38 -1.69 -7.65
CA THR A 68 -2.20 -3.05 -7.13
C THR A 68 -0.73 -3.25 -6.76
N GLY A 69 -0.45 -4.12 -5.81
CA GLY A 69 0.92 -4.35 -5.38
C GLY A 69 1.09 -5.67 -4.64
N GLN A 70 2.34 -6.10 -4.57
CA GLN A 70 2.78 -7.29 -3.86
C GLN A 70 4.06 -6.95 -3.12
N GLY A 71 4.28 -7.57 -1.96
CA GLY A 71 5.46 -7.32 -1.16
C GLY A 71 5.81 -8.45 -0.20
N ILE A 72 6.94 -8.24 0.48
CA ILE A 72 7.43 -9.06 1.57
C ILE A 72 7.58 -8.15 2.79
N ALA A 73 6.90 -8.52 3.88
CA ALA A 73 7.00 -7.86 5.16
C ALA A 73 7.90 -8.64 6.12
N HIS A 74 8.64 -7.91 6.95
CA HIS A 74 9.36 -8.43 8.09
C HIS A 74 9.10 -7.57 9.33
N TYR A 75 9.11 -8.20 10.50
CA TYR A 75 9.10 -7.50 11.77
C TYR A 75 10.53 -7.34 12.30
N SER A 76 10.83 -6.16 12.81
CA SER A 76 12.03 -5.85 13.59
C SER A 76 11.58 -5.20 14.90
N GLY A 77 11.44 -6.01 15.95
CA GLY A 77 10.76 -5.59 17.19
C GLY A 77 9.28 -5.30 16.92
N GLN A 78 8.84 -4.08 17.22
CA GLN A 78 7.47 -3.62 16.98
C GLN A 78 7.27 -2.98 15.60
N THR A 79 8.36 -2.72 14.87
CA THR A 79 8.29 -2.10 13.55
C THR A 79 8.10 -3.16 12.48
N ARG A 80 7.10 -2.96 11.62
CA ARG A 80 6.90 -3.76 10.41
C ARG A 80 7.43 -3.00 9.21
N ARG A 81 8.28 -3.66 8.41
CA ARG A 81 8.82 -3.14 7.16
C ARG A 81 8.33 -3.99 5.99
N ASP A 82 7.66 -3.38 5.03
CA ASP A 82 7.17 -3.99 3.80
C ASP A 82 7.97 -3.43 2.59
N VAL A 83 8.51 -4.32 1.75
CA VAL A 83 9.17 -3.95 0.49
C VAL A 83 8.51 -4.71 -0.65
N GLY A 84 8.30 -4.04 -1.78
CA GLY A 84 7.59 -4.67 -2.89
C GLY A 84 7.49 -3.83 -4.13
N SER A 85 6.57 -4.23 -5.01
CA SER A 85 6.25 -3.54 -6.26
C SER A 85 4.80 -3.08 -6.28
N ILE A 86 4.56 -1.95 -6.94
CA ILE A 86 3.26 -1.33 -7.12
C ILE A 86 3.04 -0.97 -8.59
N PHE A 87 1.82 -1.19 -9.05
CA PHE A 87 1.37 -0.90 -10.41
C PHE A 87 0.22 0.08 -10.31
N CYS A 88 0.42 1.29 -10.82
CA CYS A 88 -0.53 2.38 -10.72
C CYS A 88 -1.25 2.63 -12.04
N ARG A 89 -2.50 3.09 -11.94
CA ARG A 89 -3.31 3.49 -13.08
C ARG A 89 -4.18 4.69 -12.70
N THR A 90 -4.36 5.63 -13.61
CA THR A 90 -5.32 6.72 -13.47
C THR A 90 -5.77 7.21 -14.84
N SER A 91 -6.96 7.80 -14.92
CA SER A 91 -7.41 8.59 -16.06
C SER A 91 -7.32 10.11 -15.79
N SER A 92 -6.72 10.51 -14.66
CA SER A 92 -6.50 11.91 -14.33
C SER A 92 -5.47 12.52 -15.28
N ASN A 93 -5.77 13.74 -15.72
CA ASN A 93 -4.85 14.60 -16.48
C ASN A 93 -4.26 15.71 -15.60
N GLY A 94 -4.47 15.67 -14.28
CA GLY A 94 -4.04 16.69 -13.33
C GLY A 94 -2.89 16.24 -12.41
N LYS A 95 -2.99 16.58 -11.11
CA LYS A 95 -1.97 16.33 -10.08
C LYS A 95 -1.53 14.87 -9.97
N LEU A 96 -2.42 13.92 -10.23
CA LEU A 96 -2.15 12.48 -10.16
C LEU A 96 -1.74 11.86 -11.50
N ALA A 97 -1.68 12.62 -12.61
CA ALA A 97 -1.41 12.08 -13.95
C ALA A 97 -0.09 11.29 -14.04
N PHE A 98 0.91 11.64 -13.22
CA PHE A 98 2.19 10.93 -13.16
C PHE A 98 2.08 9.47 -12.69
N LEU A 99 0.95 9.06 -12.12
CA LEU A 99 0.70 7.67 -11.71
C LEU A 99 0.15 6.81 -12.85
N ASN A 100 -0.15 7.37 -14.02
CA ASN A 100 -0.77 6.62 -15.11
C ASN A 100 0.24 5.63 -15.72
N ASN A 101 -0.09 4.33 -15.66
CA ASN A 101 0.78 3.23 -16.10
C ASN A 101 2.17 3.24 -15.43
N MET A 102 2.26 3.83 -14.23
CA MET A 102 3.50 3.88 -13.48
C MET A 102 3.73 2.54 -12.76
N VAL A 103 4.92 1.96 -12.97
CA VAL A 103 5.42 0.85 -12.16
C VAL A 103 6.41 1.42 -11.16
N GLY A 104 6.29 1.01 -9.89
CA GLY A 104 7.21 1.42 -8.85
C GLY A 104 7.63 0.27 -7.96
N VAL A 105 8.76 0.46 -7.29
CA VAL A 105 9.14 -0.31 -6.10
C VAL A 105 8.90 0.55 -4.87
N PHE A 106 8.51 -0.08 -3.77
CA PHE A 106 8.21 0.64 -2.54
C PHE A 106 8.93 0.04 -1.35
N GLU A 107 9.12 0.89 -0.35
CA GLU A 107 9.49 0.52 1.01
C GLU A 107 8.56 1.28 1.96
N TYR A 108 7.92 0.56 2.87
CA TYR A 108 7.03 1.11 3.88
C TYR A 108 7.41 0.58 5.26
N GLU A 109 7.41 1.47 6.24
CA GLU A 109 7.54 1.13 7.65
C GLU A 109 6.29 1.60 8.38
N SER A 110 5.72 0.71 9.19
CA SER A 110 4.62 1.01 10.08
C SER A 110 5.00 0.69 11.52
N GLU A 111 4.80 1.68 12.39
CA GLU A 111 4.95 1.53 13.85
C GLU A 111 3.62 1.12 14.50
N GLU A 112 3.68 0.60 15.73
CA GLU A 112 2.52 0.11 16.48
C GLU A 112 1.43 1.18 16.67
N HIS A 113 1.80 2.47 16.66
CA HIS A 113 0.90 3.61 16.86
C HIS A 113 0.21 4.08 15.56
N GLY A 114 0.33 3.32 14.47
CA GLY A 114 -0.39 3.55 13.21
C GLY A 114 0.22 4.61 12.29
N THR A 115 1.30 5.28 12.70
CA THR A 115 2.07 6.12 11.79
C THR A 115 2.84 5.24 10.83
N SER A 116 2.67 5.48 9.53
CA SER A 116 3.41 4.80 8.47
C SER A 116 4.19 5.81 7.65
N LYS A 117 5.43 5.49 7.33
CA LYS A 117 6.25 6.26 6.39
C LYS A 117 6.67 5.33 5.26
N GLY A 118 6.65 5.83 4.03
CA GLY A 118 7.05 5.03 2.90
C GLY A 118 7.59 5.87 1.76
N LYS A 119 8.33 5.19 0.90
CA LYS A 119 8.87 5.73 -0.34
C LYS A 119 8.43 4.83 -1.48
N ILE A 120 8.14 5.44 -2.61
CA ILE A 120 7.87 4.76 -3.87
C ILE A 120 8.83 5.34 -4.90
N TRP A 121 9.62 4.48 -5.51
CA TRP A 121 10.50 4.83 -6.61
C TRP A 121 9.89 4.31 -7.90
N GLU A 122 9.71 5.20 -8.87
CA GLU A 122 9.32 4.83 -10.23
C GLU A 122 10.47 4.06 -10.86
N TRP A 123 10.17 2.87 -11.40
CA TRP A 123 11.16 2.06 -12.11
C TRP A 123 11.26 2.54 -13.56
N LYS A 124 12.48 2.80 -14.04
CA LYS A 124 12.77 3.30 -15.39
C LYS A 124 13.84 2.46 -16.08
#